data_AF-A0A2E5KFI6-F1
#
_entry.id   AF-A0A2E5KFI6-F1
#
_cell.length_a   1.000
_cell.length_b   1.000
_cell.length_c   1.000
_cell.angle_alpha   90.00
_cell.angle_beta   90.00
_cell.angle_gamma   90.00
#
_symmetry.space_group_name_H-M   'P 1'
#
loop_
_entity.id
_entity.type
_entity.pdbx_description
1 polymer ?
#
loop_
_entity_poly.entity_id
_entity_poly.type
_entity_poly.pdbx_seq_one_letter_code
_entity_poly.pdbx_strand_id
1 'polypeptide(L)'
;MKKTLTDILVCPSDKHSDLNLIEFETNSSDVKSGLLYCIKCIRYYPIINGIPIMVPDNQRNFIHESNFLTQWIDKIPDDIKSNSLPFNINKINSESS
;
A
#
# COMPACT_ATOMS: atom_id res chain seq x y z
N MET A 1 7.64 6.92 8.12
CA MET A 1 6.52 7.85 7.92
C MET A 1 5.93 8.19 9.26
N LYS A 2 5.85 9.47 9.61
CA LYS A 2 5.16 9.90 10.84
C LYS A 2 3.67 9.54 10.73
N LYS A 3 3.10 8.95 11.77
CA LYS A 3 1.67 8.58 11.78
C LYS A 3 0.76 9.80 11.56
N THR A 4 1.10 10.95 12.15
CA THR A 4 0.37 12.22 11.98
C THR A 4 0.27 12.71 10.52
N LEU A 5 1.05 12.14 9.60
CA LEU A 5 0.96 12.51 8.18
C LEU A 5 -0.33 11.98 7.54
N THR A 6 -0.93 10.91 8.07
CA THR A 6 -2.22 10.39 7.58
C THR A 6 -3.36 11.38 7.75
N ASP A 7 -3.25 12.32 8.68
CA ASP A 7 -4.26 13.36 8.94
C ASP A 7 -4.31 14.43 7.84
N ILE A 8 -3.27 14.47 6.98
CA ILE A 8 -3.11 15.46 5.91
C ILE A 8 -3.14 14.78 4.53
N LEU A 9 -2.72 13.52 4.46
CA LEU A 9 -2.67 12.78 3.21
C LEU A 9 -4.06 12.29 2.79
N VAL A 10 -4.46 12.72 1.60
CA VAL A 10 -5.62 12.17 0.87
C VAL A 10 -5.15 11.28 -0.26
N CYS A 11 -6.04 10.44 -0.77
CA CYS A 11 -5.76 9.59 -1.92
C CYS A 11 -5.39 10.45 -3.15
N PRO A 12 -4.21 10.24 -3.78
CA PRO A 12 -3.78 11.04 -4.92
C PRO A 12 -4.59 10.75 -6.19
N SER A 13 -5.22 9.58 -6.27
CA SER A 13 -6.02 9.19 -7.43
C SER A 13 -7.42 9.80 -7.43
N ASP A 14 -8.07 9.88 -6.26
CA ASP A 14 -9.43 10.46 -6.15
C ASP A 14 -9.45 11.89 -5.62
N LYS A 15 -8.34 12.36 -5.03
CA LYS A 15 -8.10 13.71 -4.51
C LYS A 15 -8.96 14.14 -3.32
N HIS A 16 -9.69 13.22 -2.70
CA HIS A 16 -10.68 13.56 -1.67
C HIS A 16 -10.74 12.60 -0.50
N SER A 17 -10.54 11.30 -0.72
CA SER A 17 -10.79 10.30 0.33
C SER A 17 -9.58 10.13 1.23
N ASP A 18 -9.87 9.84 2.51
CA ASP A 18 -8.86 9.46 3.48
C ASP A 18 -8.20 8.12 3.14
N LEU A 19 -7.01 7.92 3.69
CA LEU A 19 -6.22 6.71 3.50
C LEU A 19 -6.14 5.92 4.80
N ASN A 20 -6.59 4.67 4.74
CA ASN A 20 -6.45 3.71 5.83
C ASN A 20 -5.01 3.24 5.92
N LEU A 21 -4.37 3.45 7.07
CA LEU A 21 -3.02 3.00 7.32
C LEU A 21 -3.01 1.57 7.88
N ILE A 22 -2.23 0.70 7.25
CA ILE A 22 -1.95 -0.66 7.69
C ILE A 22 -0.46 -0.73 8.03
N GLU A 23 -0.17 -0.97 9.30
CA GLU A 23 1.19 -0.95 9.82
C GLU A 23 1.81 -2.35 9.76
N PHE A 24 2.96 -2.49 9.10
CA PHE A 24 3.69 -3.76 9.07
C PHE A 24 4.89 -3.75 10.01
N GLU A 25 5.63 -2.64 10.01
CA GLU A 25 6.81 -2.44 10.84
C GLU A 25 6.84 -0.99 11.29
N THR A 26 7.07 -0.77 12.58
CA THR A 26 7.09 0.56 13.19
C THR A 26 8.36 0.75 14.02
N ASN A 27 8.80 2.00 14.16
CA ASN A 27 9.83 2.42 15.08
C ASN A 27 9.31 3.61 15.88
N SER A 28 9.13 3.42 17.19
CA SER A 28 8.64 4.45 18.11
C SER A 28 7.29 5.02 17.67
N SER A 29 7.30 6.16 16.97
CA SER A 29 6.11 6.84 16.43
C SER A 29 5.95 6.72 14.91
N ASP A 30 6.92 6.10 14.23
CA ASP A 30 7.02 6.14 12.77
C ASP A 30 6.77 4.77 12.15
N VAL A 31 6.03 4.73 11.06
CA VAL A 31 5.84 3.54 10.23
C VAL A 31 7.06 3.37 9.33
N LYS A 32 7.78 2.26 9.44
CA LYS A 32 8.89 1.87 8.56
C LYS A 32 8.39 1.13 7.33
N SER A 33 7.48 0.19 7.52
CA SER A 33 6.84 -0.58 6.44
C SER A 33 5.34 -0.63 6.67
N GLY A 34 4.55 -0.46 5.60
CA GLY A 34 3.09 -0.43 5.70
C GLY A 34 2.39 -0.25 4.36
N LEU A 35 1.07 -0.14 4.39
CA LEU A 35 0.23 0.24 3.25
C LEU A 35 -0.69 1.40 3.63
N LEU A 36 -0.86 2.34 2.71
CA LEU A 36 -1.98 3.28 2.71
C LEU A 36 -3.02 2.76 1.73
N TYR A 37 -4.27 2.57 2.17
CA TYR A 37 -5.34 2.02 1.35
C TYR A 37 -6.51 3.00 1.25
N CYS A 38 -6.93 3.31 0.02
CA CYS A 38 -8.15 4.07 -0.21
C CYS A 38 -9.33 3.12 -0.42
N ILE A 39 -10.34 3.21 0.47
CA ILE A 39 -11.57 2.40 0.36
C ILE A 39 -12.45 2.77 -0.84
N LYS A 40 -12.35 4.02 -1.33
CA LYS A 40 -13.21 4.52 -2.41
C LYS A 40 -12.74 4.06 -3.78
N CYS A 41 -11.44 4.20 -4.06
CA CYS A 41 -10.86 3.80 -5.33
C CYS A 41 -10.09 2.47 -5.25
N ILE A 42 -10.17 1.76 -4.11
CA ILE A 42 -9.58 0.44 -3.84
C ILE A 42 -8.06 0.35 -4.08
N ARG A 43 -7.36 1.50 -4.10
CA ARG A 43 -5.91 1.56 -4.36
C ARG A 43 -5.11 1.46 -3.09
N TYR A 44 -3.97 0.77 -3.16
CA TYR A 44 -2.95 0.85 -2.13
C TYR A 44 -1.72 1.64 -2.57
N TYR A 45 -1.00 2.18 -1.59
CA TYR A 45 0.30 2.83 -1.74
C TYR A 45 1.24 2.24 -0.68
N PRO A 46 2.35 1.59 -1.09
CA PRO A 46 3.29 1.00 -0.14
C PRO A 46 4.09 2.08 0.58
N ILE A 47 4.36 1.85 1.86
CA ILE A 47 5.32 2.60 2.65
C ILE A 47 6.56 1.71 2.76
N ILE A 48 7.68 2.15 2.18
CA ILE A 48 8.95 1.40 2.17
C ILE A 48 10.03 2.27 2.80
N ASN A 49 10.75 1.75 3.79
CA ASN A 49 11.77 2.51 4.54
C ASN A 49 11.25 3.83 5.11
N GLY A 50 9.96 3.87 5.43
CA GLY A 50 9.24 5.02 5.95
C GLY A 50 8.85 6.08 4.92
N ILE A 51 9.00 5.79 3.63
CA ILE A 51 8.62 6.66 2.51
C ILE A 51 7.34 6.12 1.86
N PRO A 52 6.21 6.85 1.88
CA PRO A 52 5.02 6.47 1.13
C PRO A 52 5.23 6.68 -0.37
N ILE A 53 5.06 5.62 -1.17
CA ILE A 53 5.23 5.65 -2.62
C ILE A 53 3.85 5.88 -3.27
N MET A 54 3.57 7.14 -3.57
CA MET A 54 2.25 7.60 -4.05
C MET A 54 2.25 7.97 -5.54
N VAL A 55 2.92 7.14 -6.35
CA VAL A 55 3.02 7.38 -7.80
C VAL A 55 1.77 6.88 -8.54
N PRO A 56 1.43 7.47 -9.70
CA PRO A 56 0.35 6.98 -10.55
C PRO A 56 0.63 5.57 -11.08
N ASP A 57 -0.43 4.84 -11.42
CA ASP A 57 -0.38 3.44 -11.86
C ASP A 57 0.64 3.15 -12.97
N ASN A 58 0.72 4.03 -13.96
CA ASN A 58 1.61 3.87 -15.10
C ASN A 58 3.10 3.99 -14.74
N GLN A 59 3.42 4.40 -13.52
CA GLN A 59 4.77 4.52 -12.98
C GLN A 59 5.08 3.46 -11.91
N ARG A 60 4.13 2.54 -11.63
CA ARG A 60 4.30 1.48 -10.63
C ARG A 60 5.16 0.36 -11.22
N ASN A 61 6.08 -0.17 -10.43
CA ASN A 61 6.94 -1.29 -10.83
C ASN A 61 6.40 -2.59 -10.22
N PHE A 62 5.82 -3.45 -11.05
CA PHE A 62 5.22 -4.71 -10.62
C PHE A 62 6.19 -5.59 -9.82
N ILE A 63 7.42 -5.80 -10.32
CA ILE A 63 8.40 -6.70 -9.70
C ILE A 63 8.83 -6.20 -8.31
N HIS A 64 9.06 -4.90 -8.17
CA HIS A 64 9.45 -4.35 -6.87
C HIS A 64 8.30 -4.40 -5.87
N GLU A 65 7.09 -4.08 -6.34
CA GLU A 65 5.91 -4.05 -5.49
C GLU A 65 5.43 -5.45 -5.10
N SER A 66 5.54 -6.43 -6.01
CA SER A 66 5.24 -7.83 -5.73
C SER A 66 6.13 -8.39 -4.63
N ASN A 67 7.44 -8.17 -4.70
CA ASN A 67 8.37 -8.60 -3.67
C ASN A 67 8.00 -8.00 -2.30
N PHE A 68 7.66 -6.70 -2.25
CA PHE A 68 7.23 -6.05 -1.03
C PHE A 68 5.91 -6.63 -0.49
N LEU A 69 4.92 -6.83 -1.34
CA LEU A 69 3.61 -7.34 -0.94
C LEU A 69 3.68 -8.79 -0.47
N THR A 70 4.46 -9.64 -1.16
CA THR A 70 4.69 -11.03 -0.76
C THR A 70 5.41 -11.12 0.59
N GLN A 71 6.38 -10.24 0.86
CA GLN A 71 7.06 -10.18 2.16
C GLN A 71 6.09 -9.92 3.32
N TRP A 72 5.02 -9.14 3.08
CA TRP A 72 4.09 -8.70 4.13
C TRP A 72 2.69 -9.32 4.01
N ILE A 73 2.53 -10.35 3.17
CA ILE A 73 1.22 -10.89 2.80
C ILE A 73 0.34 -11.24 4.01
N ASP A 74 0.93 -11.83 5.05
CA ASP A 74 0.19 -12.26 6.25
C ASP A 74 -0.37 -11.09 7.07
N LYS A 75 0.18 -9.88 6.91
CA LYS A 75 -0.28 -8.67 7.60
C LYS A 75 -1.30 -7.87 6.79
N ILE A 76 -1.56 -8.26 5.55
CA ILE A 76 -2.52 -7.59 4.69
C ILE A 76 -3.92 -8.21 4.92
N PRO A 77 -4.97 -7.40 5.14
CA PRO A 77 -6.35 -7.88 5.20
C PRO A 77 -6.80 -8.59 3.90
N ASP A 78 -7.61 -9.64 4.02
CA ASP A 78 -7.99 -10.50 2.88
C ASP A 78 -8.87 -9.78 1.83
N ASP A 79 -9.68 -8.81 2.27
CA ASP A 79 -10.46 -7.94 1.40
C ASP A 79 -9.57 -7.09 0.50
N ILE A 80 -8.47 -6.57 1.03
CA ILE A 80 -7.48 -5.81 0.27
C ILE A 80 -6.72 -6.74 -0.67
N LYS A 81 -6.29 -7.92 -0.19
CA LYS A 81 -5.56 -8.89 -1.05
C LYS A 81 -6.31 -9.23 -2.32
N SER A 82 -7.63 -9.38 -2.19
CA SER A 82 -8.50 -9.88 -3.26
C SER A 82 -8.98 -8.78 -4.20
N ASN A 83 -9.06 -7.53 -3.74
CA ASN A 83 -9.77 -6.47 -4.47
C ASN A 83 -8.90 -5.25 -4.79
N SER A 84 -7.64 -5.21 -4.37
CA SER A 84 -6.87 -3.98 -4.49
C SER A 84 -6.39 -3.66 -5.92
N LEU A 85 -6.23 -2.36 -6.16
CA LEU A 85 -5.53 -1.80 -7.31
C LEU A 85 -4.18 -1.21 -6.87
N PRO A 86 -3.19 -1.11 -7.78
CA PRO A 86 -3.23 -1.51 -9.19
C PRO A 86 -3.10 -3.03 -9.39
N PHE A 87 -2.51 -3.74 -8.43
CA PHE A 87 -2.30 -5.18 -8.52
C PHE A 87 -3.20 -5.95 -7.55
N ASN A 88 -3.75 -7.06 -8.03
CA ASN A 88 -4.45 -8.01 -7.18
C ASN A 88 -3.41 -8.87 -6.46
N ILE A 89 -3.29 -8.70 -5.14
CA ILE A 89 -2.19 -9.26 -4.36
C ILE A 89 -2.21 -10.79 -4.38
N ASN A 90 -3.40 -11.41 -4.34
CA ASN A 90 -3.54 -12.86 -4.43
C ASN A 90 -3.09 -13.44 -5.78
N LYS A 91 -3.08 -12.63 -6.85
CA LYS A 91 -2.67 -13.05 -8.20
C LYS A 91 -1.19 -12.82 -8.50
N ILE A 92 -0.45 -12.19 -7.59
CA ILE A 92 0.98 -11.89 -7.79
C ILE A 92 1.81 -13.17 -8.00
N ASN A 93 1.46 -14.24 -7.31
CA ASN A 93 2.15 -15.54 -7.43
C ASN A 93 1.77 -16.32 -8.69
N SER A 94 0.72 -15.92 -9.43
CA SER A 94 0.29 -16.60 -10.66
C SER A 94 0.91 -16.05 -11.94
N GLU A 95 1.60 -14.89 -11.88
CA GLU A 95 2.22 -14.24 -13.05
C GLU A 95 3.75 -14.34 -13.07
N SER A 96 4.33 -15.13 -12.13
CA SER A 96 5.78 -15.40 -12.06
C SER A 96 6.17 -16.77 -12.65
N SER A 97 5.30 -17.37 -13.47
CA SER A 97 5.52 -18.65 -14.17
C SER A 97 5.50 -18.47 -15.68
#